data_AF-A0A0F9QEN7-F1
#
_entry.id   AF-A0A0F9QEN7-F1
#
_cell.length_a   1.000
_cell.length_b   1.000
_cell.length_c   1.000
_cell.angle_alpha   90.00
_cell.angle_beta   90.00
_cell.angle_gamma   90.00
#
_symmetry.space_group_name_H-M   'P 1'
#
loop_
_entity.id
_entity.type
_entity.pdbx_description
1 polymer ?
#
loop_
_entity_poly.entity_id
_entity_poly.type
_entity_poly.pdbx_seq_one_letter_code
_entity_poly.pdbx_strand_id
1 'polypeptide(L)' 'YRRSEPKRINIDPKTYLTAAQKKSISEDMAKDNEQIARLLKKEIK' A
#
# COMPACT_ATOMS: atom_id res chain seq x y z
N TYR A 1 36.69 13.71 -8.67
CA TYR A 1 35.65 12.98 -7.92
C TYR A 1 34.68 12.39 -8.93
N ARG A 2 34.66 11.05 -9.16
CA ARG A 2 33.66 10.41 -10.04
C ARG A 2 32.46 10.01 -9.19
N ARG A 3 31.31 10.64 -9.39
CA ARG A 3 30.03 10.14 -8.85
C ARG A 3 29.74 8.83 -9.59
N SER A 4 29.83 7.71 -8.89
CA SER A 4 29.32 6.44 -9.40
C SER A 4 27.82 6.58 -9.63
N GLU A 5 27.36 6.22 -10.82
CA GLU A 5 25.93 6.19 -11.12
C GLU A 5 25.21 5.21 -10.18
N PRO A 6 24.03 5.56 -9.65
CA PRO A 6 23.29 4.68 -8.76
C PRO A 6 22.91 3.39 -9.49
N LYS A 7 23.33 2.25 -8.94
CA LYS A 7 23.06 0.93 -9.51
C LYS A 7 21.57 0.64 -9.41
N ARG A 8 20.89 0.51 -10.55
CA ARG A 8 19.49 0.05 -10.59
C ARG A 8 19.41 -1.39 -10.10
N ILE A 9 18.54 -1.63 -9.12
CA ILE A 9 18.21 -2.97 -8.65
C ILE A 9 17.00 -3.44 -9.46
N ASN A 10 17.16 -4.53 -10.21
CA ASN A 10 16.04 -5.18 -10.89
C ASN A 10 15.23 -5.97 -9.85
N ILE A 11 14.16 -5.37 -9.35
CA ILE A 11 13.22 -6.03 -8.44
C ILE A 11 12.06 -6.57 -9.29
N ASP A 12 11.73 -7.85 -9.13
CA ASP A 12 10.55 -8.41 -9.80
C ASP A 12 9.28 -7.71 -9.30
N PRO A 13 8.42 -7.21 -10.20
CA PRO A 13 7.24 -6.44 -9.81
C PRO A 13 6.22 -7.26 -9.01
N LYS A 14 6.21 -8.60 -9.11
CA LYS A 14 5.31 -9.48 -8.35
C LYS A 14 5.77 -9.67 -6.90
N THR A 15 7.06 -9.46 -6.63
CA THR A 15 7.67 -9.59 -5.29
C THR A 15 8.18 -8.26 -4.73
N TYR A 16 7.87 -7.13 -5.35
CA TYR A 16 8.33 -5.80 -4.92
C TYR A 16 7.95 -5.46 -3.48
N LEU A 17 6.81 -6.01 -3.01
CA LEU A 17 6.35 -5.85 -1.64
C LEU A 17 6.63 -7.12 -0.82
N THR A 18 7.21 -6.91 0.36
CA THR A 18 7.35 -7.95 1.38
C THR A 18 5.97 -8.40 1.90
N ALA A 19 5.89 -9.61 2.45
CA ALA A 19 4.64 -10.11 3.05
C ALA A 19 4.12 -9.20 4.17
N ALA A 20 5.01 -8.61 4.96
CA ALA A 20 4.65 -7.66 6.01
C ALA A 20 4.01 -6.38 5.42
N GLN A 21 4.60 -5.80 4.37
CA GLN A 21 4.04 -4.64 3.70
C GLN A 21 2.67 -4.93 3.05
N LYS A 22 2.52 -6.10 2.41
CA LYS A 22 1.23 -6.52 1.85
C LYS A 22 0.15 -6.62 2.94
N LYS A 23 0.51 -7.16 4.11
CA LYS A 23 -0.40 -7.26 5.25
C LYS A 23 -0.81 -5.87 5.75
N SER A 24 0.13 -4.96 5.99
CA SER A 24 -0.17 -3.60 6.45
C SER A 24 -1.09 -2.85 5.48
N ILE A 25 -0.81 -2.89 4.17
CA ILE A 25 -1.67 -2.28 3.16
C ILE A 25 -3.09 -2.84 3.20
N SER A 26 -3.22 -4.16 3.35
CA SER A 26 -4.55 -4.80 3.40
C SER A 26 -5.34 -4.38 4.64
N GLU A 27 -4.69 -4.24 5.79
CA GLU A 27 -5.32 -3.79 7.03
C GLU A 27 -5.78 -2.32 6.95
N ASP A 28 -4.97 -1.45 6.34
CA ASP A 28 -5.32 -0.04 6.16
C ASP A 28 -6.49 0.12 5.18
N MET A 29 -6.48 -0.62 4.06
CA MET A 29 -7.61 -0.66 3.13
C MET A 29 -8.91 -1.14 3.79
N ALA A 30 -8.83 -2.13 4.69
CA ALA A 30 -10.01 -2.63 5.40
C ALA A 30 -10.61 -1.56 6.34
N LYS A 31 -9.77 -0.79 7.03
CA LYS A 31 -10.21 0.32 7.91
C LYS A 31 -10.88 1.43 7.10
N ASP A 32 -10.28 1.81 5.97
CA ASP A 32 -10.83 2.86 5.10
C ASP A 32 -12.20 2.44 4.54
N ASN A 33 -12.31 1.19 4.08
CA ASN A 33 -13.59 0.64 3.61
C ASN A 33 -14.66 0.64 4.70
N GLU A 34 -14.29 0.30 5.94
CA GLU A 34 -15.22 0.37 7.07
C GLU A 34 -15.67 1.81 7.35
N GLN A 35 -14.74 2.77 7.31
CA GLN A 35 -15.07 4.18 7.49
C GLN A 35 -16.02 4.69 6.41
N ILE A 36 -15.76 4.35 5.14
CA ILE A 36 -16.64 4.69 4.01
C ILE A 36 -18.03 4.07 4.22
N ALA A 37 -18.10 2.79 4.61
CA ALA A 37 -19.38 2.12 4.87
C ALA A 37 -20.18 2.79 6.00
N ARG A 38 -19.50 3.28 7.05
CA ARG A 38 -20.15 4.04 8.14
C ARG A 38 -20.67 5.39 7.66
N LEU A 39 -19.91 6.10 6.82
CA LEU A 39 -20.34 7.38 6.24
C LEU A 39 -21.58 7.20 5.35
N LEU A 40 -21.56 6.23 4.44
CA LEU A 40 -22.68 5.94 3.55
C LEU A 40 -23.96 5.58 4.33
N LYS A 41 -23.84 4.78 5.40
CA LYS A 41 -24.99 4.47 6.27
C LYS A 41 -25.55 5.69 6.99
N LYS A 42 -24.73 6.71 7.27
CA LYS A 42 -25.17 7.94 7.92
C LYS A 42 -25.92 8.87 6.95
N GLU A 43 -25.55 8.90 5.68
CA GLU A 43 -26.21 9.74 4.66
C GLU A 43 -27.55 9.16 4.16
N ILE A 44 -27.76 7.85 4.29
CA ILE A 44 -29.01 7.17 3.89
C ILE A 44 -30.13 7.32 4.97
N LYS A 45 -29.81 7.90 6.14
CA LYS A 45 -30.73 8.03 7.29
C LYS A 45 -31.22 9.47 7.47
#